data_AF-A0A662U1Q6-F1
#
_entry.id   AF-A0A662U1Q6-F1
#
_cell.length_a   1.000
_cell.length_b   1.000
_cell.length_c   1.000
_cell.angle_alpha   90.00
_cell.angle_beta   90.00
_cell.angle_gamma   90.00
#
_symmetry.space_group_name_H-M   'P 1'
#
loop_
_entity.id
_entity.type
_entity.pdbx_description
1 polymer ?
#
loop_
_entity_poly.entity_id
_entity_poly.type
_entity_poly.pdbx_seq_one_letter_code
_entity_poly.pdbx_strand_id
1 'polypeptide(L)'
;MREEEFPIPKRLEDAYRFKPSTQILIYIVLLVIGALVLSMIKLGWSLTVYIVIFIVYAALLFPVVIKIENQWKTAFSLGLYGAAMAAIIYWTITFLESFDLRSVSLYVLFLLIMTVELFHHLGEDIAYEESKKVYIAVATLSALFFIFIYMFLSAYDWRITVFGSILATILFAYAILPEKPI
;
A
#
# COMPACT_ATOMS: atom_id res chain seq x y z
N MET A 1 -10.05 -37.79 -32.54
CA MET A 1 -8.77 -37.33 -31.96
C MET A 1 -9.11 -36.20 -31.00
N ARG A 2 -8.71 -36.31 -29.73
CA ARG A 2 -9.02 -35.31 -28.70
C ARG A 2 -8.21 -34.05 -28.98
N GLU A 3 -8.87 -32.91 -29.01
CA GLU A 3 -8.21 -31.64 -28.73
C GLU A 3 -7.76 -31.72 -27.27
N GLU A 4 -6.48 -31.99 -27.06
CA GLU A 4 -5.84 -31.79 -25.79
C GLU A 4 -5.87 -30.29 -25.53
N GLU A 5 -6.83 -29.86 -24.72
CA GLU A 5 -6.72 -28.62 -23.95
C GLU A 5 -5.38 -28.73 -23.21
N PHE A 6 -4.34 -28.10 -23.74
CA PHE A 6 -3.18 -27.77 -22.94
C PHE A 6 -3.70 -26.77 -21.92
N PRO A 7 -3.85 -27.11 -20.63
CA PRO A 7 -4.04 -26.08 -19.64
C PRO A 7 -2.74 -25.28 -19.70
N ILE A 8 -2.77 -24.08 -20.30
CA ILE A 8 -1.66 -23.13 -20.16
C ILE A 8 -1.50 -23.01 -18.65
N PRO A 9 -0.41 -23.54 -18.05
CA PRO A 9 -0.28 -23.46 -16.62
C PRO A 9 -0.28 -21.96 -16.30
N LYS A 10 -1.19 -21.53 -15.43
CA LYS A 10 -1.42 -20.14 -15.02
C LYS A 10 -0.15 -19.44 -14.47
N ARG A 11 0.99 -20.14 -14.46
CA ARG A 11 2.28 -19.81 -13.86
C ARG A 11 3.44 -20.29 -14.75
N LEU A 12 3.57 -19.76 -15.96
CA LEU A 12 4.82 -19.85 -16.72
C LEU A 12 6.01 -19.24 -15.92
N GLU A 13 5.71 -18.33 -14.99
CA GLU A 13 6.68 -17.70 -14.09
C GLU A 13 7.26 -18.64 -13.03
N ASP A 14 6.54 -19.69 -12.61
CA ASP A 14 6.99 -20.57 -11.53
C ASP A 14 8.29 -21.32 -11.90
N ALA A 15 8.54 -21.54 -13.20
CA ALA A 15 9.75 -22.20 -13.69
C ALA A 15 11.03 -21.36 -13.52
N TYR A 16 10.93 -20.04 -13.40
CA TYR A 16 12.06 -19.11 -13.25
C TYR A 16 12.22 -18.54 -11.84
N ARG A 17 11.40 -18.97 -10.87
CA ARG A 17 11.48 -18.47 -9.49
C ARG A 17 12.70 -19.04 -8.77
N PHE A 18 13.48 -18.15 -8.14
CA PHE A 18 14.54 -18.57 -7.22
C PHE A 18 13.97 -19.41 -6.07
N LYS A 19 14.77 -20.33 -5.54
CA LYS A 19 14.41 -21.09 -4.35
C LYS A 19 14.08 -20.13 -3.19
N PRO A 20 13.14 -20.47 -2.29
CA PRO A 20 12.79 -19.65 -1.13
C PRO A 20 13.99 -19.15 -0.32
N SER A 21 14.98 -20.02 -0.07
CA SER A 21 16.22 -19.67 0.63
C SER A 21 17.04 -18.62 -0.11
N THR A 22 17.12 -18.71 -1.44
CA THR A 22 17.80 -17.72 -2.29
C THR A 22 17.06 -16.39 -2.29
N GLN A 23 15.72 -16.38 -2.31
CA GLN A 23 14.94 -15.14 -2.21
C GLN A 23 15.19 -14.44 -0.87
N ILE A 24 15.18 -15.19 0.24
CA ILE A 24 15.48 -14.65 1.57
C ILE A 24 16.92 -14.10 1.63
N LEU A 25 17.89 -14.83 1.06
CA LEU A 25 19.27 -14.37 1.01
C LEU A 25 19.41 -13.07 0.22
N ILE A 26 18.81 -13.00 -0.97
CA ILE A 26 18.79 -11.78 -1.80
C ILE A 26 18.16 -10.63 -1.02
N TYR A 27 17.03 -10.87 -0.36
CA TYR A 27 16.35 -9.87 0.46
C TYR A 27 17.27 -9.32 1.56
N ILE A 28 17.92 -10.19 2.33
CA ILE A 28 18.86 -9.80 3.39
C ILE A 28 20.05 -9.02 2.82
N VAL A 29 20.64 -9.47 1.72
CA VAL A 29 21.76 -8.76 1.07
C VAL A 29 21.33 -7.35 0.65
N LEU A 30 20.15 -7.21 0.05
CA LEU A 30 19.62 -5.91 -0.36
C LEU A 30 19.29 -5.00 0.85
N LEU A 31 18.84 -5.56 1.98
CA LEU A 31 18.69 -4.82 3.22
C LEU A 31 20.04 -4.31 3.75
N VAL A 32 21.07 -5.16 3.76
CA VAL A 32 22.41 -4.76 4.18
C VAL A 32 22.97 -3.66 3.28
N ILE A 33 22.82 -3.79 1.96
CA ILE A 33 23.23 -2.76 1.00
C ILE A 33 22.46 -1.45 1.27
N GLY A 34 21.14 -1.51 1.47
CA GLY A 34 20.33 -0.34 1.80
C GLY A 34 20.79 0.36 3.08
N ALA A 35 21.07 -0.40 4.14
CA ALA A 35 21.60 0.14 5.39
C ALA A 35 22.99 0.77 5.21
N LEU A 36 23.88 0.14 4.45
CA LEU A 36 25.21 0.67 4.14
C LEU A 36 25.11 1.98 3.37
N VAL A 37 24.29 2.04 2.31
CA VAL A 37 24.05 3.27 1.55
C VAL A 37 23.53 4.38 2.45
N LEU A 38 22.53 4.11 3.28
CA LEU A 38 22.00 5.10 4.23
C LEU A 38 23.05 5.59 5.24
N SER A 39 23.97 4.72 5.68
CA SER A 39 25.06 5.12 6.57
C SER A 39 26.16 5.96 5.92
N MET A 40 26.34 5.83 4.59
CA MET A 40 27.31 6.63 3.84
C MET A 40 26.75 8.02 3.50
N ILE A 41 25.43 8.14 3.41
CA ILE A 41 24.74 9.40 3.14
C ILE A 41 24.86 10.30 4.37
N LYS A 42 25.59 11.42 4.22
CA LYS A 42 25.76 12.42 5.28
C LYS A 42 24.86 13.62 5.04
N LEU A 43 23.56 13.43 5.18
CA LEU A 43 22.57 14.52 5.04
C LEU A 43 22.32 15.30 6.33
N GLY A 44 23.02 14.96 7.42
CA GLY A 44 22.84 15.60 8.72
C GLY A 44 21.48 15.31 9.39
N TRP A 45 20.70 14.39 8.85
CA TRP A 45 19.43 13.98 9.44
C TRP A 45 19.62 13.21 10.76
N SER A 46 18.60 13.22 11.61
CA SER A 46 18.62 12.43 12.84
C SER A 46 18.55 10.93 12.51
N LEU A 47 19.09 10.09 13.41
CA LEU A 47 19.05 8.63 13.28
C LEU A 47 17.63 8.11 13.02
N THR A 48 16.64 8.75 13.65
CA THR A 48 15.22 8.45 13.48
C THR A 48 14.75 8.51 12.03
N VAL A 49 15.20 9.51 11.26
CA VAL A 49 14.82 9.66 9.84
C VAL A 49 15.41 8.51 9.01
N TYR A 50 16.67 8.15 9.26
CA TYR A 50 17.29 7.01 8.57
C TYR A 50 16.56 5.69 8.87
N ILE A 51 16.11 5.49 10.11
CA ILE A 51 15.31 4.32 10.49
C ILE A 51 13.99 4.28 9.73
N VAL A 52 13.27 5.41 9.64
CA VAL A 52 12.01 5.51 8.88
C VAL A 52 12.24 5.14 7.42
N ILE A 53 13.24 5.74 6.77
CA ILE A 53 13.58 5.45 5.37
C ILE A 53 13.92 3.97 5.19
N PHE A 54 14.69 3.38 6.12
CA PHE A 54 15.05 1.98 6.06
C PHE A 54 13.84 1.04 6.17
N ILE A 55 12.89 1.33 7.07
CA ILE A 55 11.66 0.54 7.22
C ILE A 55 10.82 0.62 5.94
N VAL A 56 10.66 1.82 5.37
CA VAL A 56 9.92 2.01 4.11
C VAL A 56 10.61 1.26 2.97
N TYR A 57 11.92 1.36 2.86
CA TYR A 57 12.72 0.62 1.88
C TYR A 57 12.51 -0.89 2.02
N ALA A 58 12.60 -1.42 3.23
CA ALA A 58 12.37 -2.84 3.49
C ALA A 58 10.94 -3.27 3.08
N ALA A 59 9.92 -2.44 3.34
CA ALA A 59 8.52 -2.72 2.99
C ALA A 59 8.31 -2.85 1.49
N LEU A 60 8.89 -1.92 0.73
CA LEU A 60 8.78 -1.92 -0.73
C LEU A 60 9.54 -3.08 -1.36
N LEU A 61 10.68 -3.47 -0.78
CA LEU A 61 11.54 -4.51 -1.33
C LEU A 61 10.99 -5.91 -1.07
N PHE A 62 10.26 -6.10 0.03
CA PHE A 62 9.75 -7.41 0.44
C PHE A 62 8.90 -8.13 -0.64
N PRO A 63 7.80 -7.57 -1.17
CA PRO A 63 7.00 -8.26 -2.20
C PRO A 63 7.67 -8.29 -3.58
N VAL A 64 8.69 -7.48 -3.82
CA VAL A 64 9.49 -7.52 -5.05
C VAL A 64 10.37 -8.76 -5.06
N VAL A 65 11.04 -9.06 -3.94
CA VAL A 65 12.00 -10.17 -3.84
C VAL A 65 11.36 -11.47 -3.37
N ILE A 66 10.46 -11.40 -2.38
CA ILE A 66 9.79 -12.56 -1.80
C ILE A 66 8.49 -12.84 -2.55
N LYS A 67 8.55 -13.82 -3.44
CA LYS A 67 7.41 -14.29 -4.25
C LYS A 67 6.74 -15.54 -3.68
N ILE A 68 7.23 -16.06 -2.56
CA ILE A 68 6.64 -17.22 -1.88
C ILE A 68 5.19 -16.90 -1.50
N GLU A 69 4.27 -17.83 -1.73
CA GLU A 69 2.87 -17.71 -1.29
C GLU A 69 2.63 -18.65 -0.12
N ASN A 70 2.66 -18.11 1.10
CA ASN A 70 2.27 -18.80 2.31
C ASN A 70 1.71 -17.80 3.34
N GLN A 71 1.03 -18.31 4.36
CA GLN A 71 0.42 -17.48 5.41
C GLN A 71 1.46 -16.60 6.14
N TRP A 72 2.69 -17.09 6.30
CA TRP A 72 3.78 -16.36 6.93
C TRP A 72 4.22 -15.14 6.11
N LYS A 73 4.28 -15.27 4.78
CA LYS A 73 4.60 -14.17 3.85
C LYS A 73 3.53 -13.09 3.91
N THR A 74 2.26 -13.47 3.95
CA THR A 74 1.16 -12.49 4.12
C THR A 74 1.25 -11.78 5.46
N ALA A 75 1.43 -12.52 6.56
CA ALA A 75 1.57 -11.93 7.90
C ALA A 75 2.80 -11.01 8.02
N PHE A 76 3.95 -11.43 7.48
CA PHE A 76 5.17 -10.64 7.50
C PHE A 76 5.05 -9.39 6.62
N SER A 77 4.44 -9.52 5.44
CA SER A 77 4.17 -8.38 4.56
C SER A 77 3.26 -7.36 5.25
N LEU A 78 2.16 -7.80 5.86
CA LEU A 78 1.26 -6.92 6.63
C LEU A 78 2.01 -6.23 7.78
N GLY A 79 2.84 -6.95 8.51
CA GLY A 79 3.65 -6.37 9.59
C GLY A 79 4.63 -5.32 9.09
N LEU A 80 5.31 -5.59 7.98
CA LEU A 80 6.37 -4.72 7.45
C LEU A 80 5.79 -3.46 6.78
N TYR A 81 4.70 -3.61 6.03
CA TYR A 81 3.96 -2.47 5.50
C TYR A 81 3.25 -1.67 6.58
N GLY A 82 2.66 -2.32 7.59
CA GLY A 82 2.08 -1.64 8.75
C GLY A 82 3.12 -0.83 9.51
N ALA A 83 4.32 -1.39 9.71
CA ALA A 83 5.45 -0.69 10.31
C ALA A 83 5.89 0.52 9.46
N ALA A 84 5.96 0.37 8.13
CA ALA A 84 6.27 1.48 7.23
C ALA A 84 5.22 2.59 7.31
N MET A 85 3.92 2.24 7.33
CA MET A 85 2.85 3.22 7.45
C MET A 85 2.90 3.96 8.79
N ALA A 86 3.11 3.24 9.89
CA ALA A 86 3.28 3.83 11.21
C ALA A 86 4.52 4.75 11.28
N ALA A 87 5.62 4.34 10.65
CA ALA A 87 6.84 5.15 10.56
C ALA A 87 6.62 6.44 9.76
N ILE A 88 5.90 6.38 8.64
CA ILE A 88 5.52 7.56 7.84
C ILE A 88 4.61 8.49 8.65
N ILE A 89 3.63 7.94 9.37
CA ILE A 89 2.75 8.71 10.29
C ILE A 89 3.55 9.41 11.37
N TYR A 90 4.41 8.67 12.08
CA TYR A 90 5.25 9.22 13.14
C TYR A 90 6.18 10.32 12.60
N TRP A 91 6.83 10.09 11.46
CA TRP A 91 7.71 11.06 10.83
C TRP A 91 6.96 12.35 10.45
N THR A 92 5.79 12.21 9.83
CA THR A 92 4.94 13.33 9.43
C THR A 92 4.52 14.15 10.65
N ILE A 93 4.05 13.52 11.73
CA ILE A 93 3.64 14.23 12.96
C ILE A 93 4.82 14.95 13.63
N THR A 94 6.01 14.34 13.61
CA THR A 94 7.19 14.87 14.30
C THR A 94 7.84 16.04 13.57
N PHE A 95 7.80 16.05 12.23
CA PHE A 95 8.48 17.05 11.41
C PHE A 95 7.56 18.10 10.78
N LEU A 96 6.23 17.95 10.87
CA LEU A 96 5.33 19.04 10.49
C LEU A 96 5.33 20.14 11.56
N GLU A 97 5.88 21.30 11.21
CA GLU A 97 5.83 22.50 12.04
C GLU A 97 4.44 23.16 12.05
N SER A 98 3.60 22.90 11.04
CA SER A 98 2.25 23.45 10.95
C SER A 98 1.27 22.46 10.33
N PHE A 99 0.12 22.27 10.98
CA PHE A 99 -0.98 21.48 10.46
C PHE A 99 -1.99 22.41 9.77
N ASP A 100 -1.77 22.72 8.49
CA ASP A 100 -2.87 23.28 7.67
C ASP A 100 -3.87 22.16 7.39
N LEU A 101 -5.15 22.43 7.62
CA LEU A 101 -6.24 21.46 7.51
C LEU A 101 -6.23 20.75 6.15
N ARG A 102 -5.84 21.46 5.10
CA ARG A 102 -5.77 20.96 3.72
C ARG A 102 -4.61 20.01 3.51
N SER A 103 -3.43 20.36 3.98
CA SER A 103 -2.24 19.50 3.91
C SER A 103 -2.47 18.21 4.69
N VAL A 104 -3.11 18.30 5.86
CA VAL A 104 -3.50 17.12 6.64
C VAL A 104 -4.52 16.27 5.88
N SER A 105 -5.50 16.90 5.23
CA SER A 105 -6.51 16.18 4.45
C SER A 105 -5.89 15.42 3.28
N LEU A 106 -4.98 16.04 2.52
CA LEU A 106 -4.21 15.35 1.47
C LEU A 106 -3.38 14.20 2.01
N TYR A 107 -2.70 14.43 3.13
CA TYR A 107 -1.88 13.42 3.76
C TYR A 107 -2.70 12.21 4.19
N VAL A 108 -3.87 12.43 4.82
CA VAL A 108 -4.78 11.35 5.19
C VAL A 108 -5.34 10.64 3.97
N LEU A 109 -5.70 11.35 2.90
CA LEU A 109 -6.12 10.73 1.63
C LEU A 109 -5.04 9.82 1.05
N PHE A 110 -3.79 10.29 1.03
CA PHE A 110 -2.67 9.49 0.57
C PHE A 110 -2.50 8.21 1.39
N LEU A 111 -2.51 8.31 2.73
CA LEU A 111 -2.43 7.14 3.61
C LEU A 111 -3.60 6.19 3.40
N LEU A 112 -4.81 6.73 3.22
CA LEU A 112 -6.02 5.93 3.01
C LEU A 112 -5.92 5.13 1.69
N ILE A 113 -5.54 5.78 0.58
CA ILE A 113 -5.35 5.11 -0.72
C ILE A 113 -4.26 4.04 -0.60
N MET A 114 -3.10 4.39 -0.05
CA MET A 114 -1.99 3.44 0.10
C MET A 114 -2.37 2.23 0.97
N THR A 115 -3.19 2.44 2.00
CA THR A 115 -3.67 1.37 2.87
C THR A 115 -4.64 0.45 2.13
N VAL A 116 -5.56 0.99 1.35
CA VAL A 116 -6.51 0.17 0.59
C VAL A 116 -5.82 -0.61 -0.51
N GLU A 117 -4.90 0.01 -1.25
CA GLU A 117 -4.11 -0.67 -2.28
C GLU A 117 -3.29 -1.83 -1.70
N LEU A 118 -2.72 -1.62 -0.52
CA LEU A 118 -2.03 -2.67 0.21
C LEU A 118 -2.96 -3.84 0.54
N PHE A 119 -4.18 -3.57 1.00
CA PHE A 119 -5.16 -4.61 1.31
C PHE A 119 -5.57 -5.38 0.06
N HIS A 120 -5.75 -4.71 -1.09
CA HIS A 120 -6.02 -5.39 -2.36
C HIS A 120 -4.89 -6.34 -2.76
N HIS A 121 -3.62 -5.92 -2.63
CA HIS A 121 -2.49 -6.77 -3.01
C HIS A 121 -2.15 -7.88 -2.02
N LEU A 122 -2.41 -7.70 -0.72
CA LEU A 122 -2.06 -8.69 0.31
C LEU A 122 -3.20 -9.62 0.68
N GLY A 123 -4.43 -9.20 0.46
CA GLY A 123 -5.64 -9.92 0.84
C GLY A 123 -6.60 -10.08 -0.32
N GLU A 124 -6.12 -10.45 -1.52
CA GLU A 124 -6.98 -10.72 -2.70
C GLU A 124 -8.21 -11.57 -2.30
N ASP A 125 -8.03 -12.63 -1.50
CA ASP A 125 -9.13 -13.48 -1.04
C ASP A 125 -10.21 -12.73 -0.22
N ILE A 126 -9.81 -11.73 0.57
CA ILE A 126 -10.72 -10.89 1.38
C ILE A 126 -11.31 -9.76 0.53
N ALA A 127 -10.50 -9.21 -0.38
CA ALA A 127 -10.88 -8.16 -1.31
C ALA A 127 -11.97 -8.63 -2.28
N TYR A 128 -12.00 -9.91 -2.66
CA TYR A 128 -13.02 -10.49 -3.54
C TYR A 128 -14.16 -11.20 -2.78
N GLU A 129 -14.19 -11.11 -1.45
CA GLU A 129 -15.27 -11.70 -0.67
C GLU A 129 -16.51 -10.79 -0.73
N GLU A 130 -17.57 -11.26 -1.39
CA GLU A 130 -18.87 -10.60 -1.43
C GLU A 130 -19.63 -10.74 -0.11
N SER A 131 -19.05 -10.23 0.97
CA SER A 131 -19.62 -10.27 2.32
C SER A 131 -20.21 -8.91 2.70
N LYS A 132 -21.32 -8.92 3.45
CA LYS A 132 -21.93 -7.70 4.02
C LYS A 132 -20.89 -6.84 4.77
N LYS A 133 -19.91 -7.47 5.41
CA LYS A 133 -18.83 -6.79 6.15
C LYS A 133 -17.94 -5.97 5.21
N VAL A 134 -17.62 -6.51 4.03
CA VAL A 134 -16.79 -5.84 3.01
C VAL A 134 -17.52 -4.61 2.45
N TYR A 135 -18.81 -4.74 2.12
CA TYR A 135 -19.61 -3.57 1.69
C TYR A 135 -19.71 -2.47 2.76
N ILE A 136 -19.83 -2.83 4.04
CA ILE A 136 -19.81 -1.85 5.14
C ILE A 136 -18.45 -1.16 5.24
N ALA A 137 -17.35 -1.91 5.08
CA ALA A 137 -16.00 -1.36 5.07
C ALA A 137 -15.81 -0.38 3.90
N VAL A 138 -16.22 -0.76 2.68
CA VAL A 138 -16.20 0.08 1.48
C VAL A 138 -16.98 1.38 1.68
N ALA A 139 -18.20 1.31 2.22
CA ALA A 139 -19.01 2.49 2.49
C ALA A 139 -18.34 3.41 3.54
N THR A 140 -17.76 2.83 4.59
CA THR A 140 -17.05 3.58 5.64
C THR A 140 -15.81 4.28 5.10
N LEU A 141 -14.98 3.56 4.33
CA LEU A 141 -13.79 4.11 3.68
C LEU A 141 -14.15 5.20 2.68
N SER A 142 -15.22 5.02 1.91
CA SER A 142 -15.70 6.02 0.94
C SER A 142 -16.22 7.28 1.62
N ALA A 143 -16.91 7.15 2.77
CA ALA A 143 -17.35 8.29 3.56
C ALA A 143 -16.16 9.07 4.15
N LEU A 144 -15.16 8.36 4.68
CA LEU A 144 -13.91 8.97 5.15
C LEU A 144 -13.18 9.68 4.01
N PHE A 145 -13.02 9.02 2.86
CA PHE A 145 -12.43 9.61 1.66
C PHE A 145 -13.17 10.89 1.26
N PHE A 146 -14.51 10.87 1.22
CA PHE A 146 -15.33 12.04 0.90
C PHE A 146 -15.06 13.23 1.83
N ILE A 147 -15.01 12.99 3.14
CA ILE A 147 -14.74 14.04 4.13
C ILE A 147 -13.39 14.71 3.86
N PHE A 148 -12.32 13.94 3.69
CA PHE A 148 -10.99 14.49 3.49
C PHE A 148 -10.81 15.14 2.12
N ILE A 149 -11.38 14.57 1.05
CA ILE A 149 -11.32 15.19 -0.28
C ILE A 149 -12.14 16.49 -0.33
N TYR A 150 -13.27 16.54 0.37
CA TYR A 150 -14.05 17.78 0.51
C TYR A 150 -13.28 18.85 1.29
N MET A 151 -12.66 18.48 2.41
CA MET A 151 -11.83 19.40 3.20
C MET A 151 -10.63 19.92 2.40
N PHE A 152 -9.98 19.06 1.62
CA PHE A 152 -8.91 19.47 0.71
C PHE A 152 -9.41 20.44 -0.37
N LEU A 153 -10.50 20.08 -1.06
CA LEU A 153 -11.02 20.87 -2.17
C LEU A 153 -11.72 22.16 -1.73
N SER A 154 -12.04 22.32 -0.44
CA SER A 154 -12.68 23.53 0.11
C SER A 154 -11.93 24.84 -0.15
N ALA A 155 -10.66 24.76 -0.56
CA ALA A 155 -9.86 25.91 -1.00
C ALA A 155 -10.26 26.46 -2.38
N TYR A 156 -10.97 25.68 -3.19
CA TYR A 156 -11.36 26.01 -4.55
C TYR A 156 -12.81 26.49 -4.62
N ASP A 157 -13.28 26.81 -5.82
CA ASP A 157 -14.67 27.17 -6.07
C ASP A 157 -15.62 26.07 -5.58
N TRP A 158 -16.77 26.46 -5.01
CA TRP A 158 -17.73 25.54 -4.42
C TRP A 158 -18.22 24.47 -5.40
N ARG A 159 -18.27 24.76 -6.70
CA ARG A 159 -18.65 23.78 -7.73
C ARG A 159 -17.58 22.69 -7.82
N ILE A 160 -16.30 23.07 -7.83
CA ILE A 160 -15.17 22.12 -7.86
C ILE A 160 -15.18 21.29 -6.59
N THR A 161 -15.42 21.90 -5.43
CA THR A 161 -15.48 21.20 -4.15
C THR A 161 -16.59 20.16 -4.15
N VAL A 162 -17.82 20.53 -4.46
CA VAL A 162 -18.96 19.60 -4.41
C VAL A 162 -18.85 18.53 -5.49
N PHE A 163 -18.74 18.92 -6.75
CA PHE A 163 -18.74 17.95 -7.86
C PHE A 163 -17.45 17.13 -7.90
N GLY A 164 -16.29 17.73 -7.58
CA GLY A 164 -15.01 17.04 -7.52
C GLY A 164 -14.95 16.02 -6.40
N SER A 165 -15.44 16.35 -5.19
CA SER A 165 -15.50 15.38 -4.09
C SER A 165 -16.45 14.23 -4.38
N ILE A 166 -17.64 14.50 -4.93
CA ILE A 166 -18.60 13.44 -5.30
C ILE A 166 -17.98 12.51 -6.35
N LEU A 167 -17.42 13.07 -7.43
CA LEU A 167 -16.83 12.29 -8.52
C LEU A 167 -15.65 11.46 -8.03
N ALA A 168 -14.73 12.07 -7.27
CA ALA A 168 -13.57 11.37 -6.73
C ALA A 168 -13.97 10.24 -5.77
N THR A 169 -14.98 10.46 -4.92
CA THR A 169 -15.50 9.41 -4.03
C THR A 169 -16.16 8.28 -4.80
N ILE A 170 -16.90 8.55 -5.88
CA ILE A 170 -17.47 7.51 -6.74
C ILE A 170 -16.35 6.68 -7.37
N LEU A 171 -15.32 7.32 -7.92
CA LEU A 171 -14.17 6.63 -8.52
C LEU A 171 -13.42 5.80 -7.48
N PHE A 172 -13.21 6.35 -6.28
CA PHE A 172 -12.58 5.65 -5.17
C PHE A 172 -13.41 4.44 -4.75
N ALA A 173 -14.72 4.62 -4.51
CA ALA A 173 -15.62 3.54 -4.15
C ALA A 173 -15.61 2.43 -5.20
N TYR A 174 -15.67 2.79 -6.48
CA TYR A 174 -15.60 1.85 -7.59
C TYR A 174 -14.28 1.05 -7.61
N ALA A 175 -13.14 1.73 -7.38
CA ALA A 175 -11.83 1.08 -7.34
C ALA A 175 -11.66 0.08 -6.19
N ILE A 176 -12.48 0.16 -5.14
CA ILE A 176 -12.40 -0.68 -3.94
C ILE A 176 -13.54 -1.68 -3.82
N LEU A 177 -14.44 -1.72 -4.81
CA LEU A 177 -15.52 -2.70 -4.82
C LEU A 177 -14.95 -4.11 -5.06
N PRO A 178 -15.51 -5.12 -4.37
CA PRO A 178 -15.13 -6.51 -4.57
C PRO A 178 -15.66 -6.99 -5.94
N GLU A 179 -14.91 -6.79 -7.02
CA GLU A 179 -15.23 -7.33 -8.34
C GLU A 179 -14.29 -8.49 -8.67
N LYS A 180 -14.81 -9.72 -8.76
CA LYS A 180 -14.01 -10.84 -9.27
C LYS A 180 -13.62 -10.56 -10.74
N PRO A 181 -12.34 -10.72 -11.13
CA PRO A 181 -11.99 -10.68 -12.55
C PRO A 181 -12.72 -11.81 -13.28
N ILE A 182 -13.49 -11.44 -14.31
CA ILE A 182 -14.24 -12.33 -15.21
C ILE A 182 -13.26 -13.19 -16.03
#